data_AF-A0AAD4JX35-F1
#
_entry.id   AF-A0AAD4JX35-F1
#
_cell.length_a   1.000
_cell.length_b   1.000
_cell.length_c   1.000
_cell.angle_alpha   90.00
_cell.angle_beta   90.00
_cell.angle_gamma   90.00
#
_symmetry.space_group_name_H-M   'P 1'
#
loop_
_entity.id
_entity.type
_entity.pdbx_description
1 polymer ?
#
loop_
_entity_poly.entity_id
_entity_poly.type
_entity_poly.pdbx_seq_one_letter_code
_entity_poly.pdbx_strand_id
1 'polypeptide(L)'
;MMIQSEDQEIDRALELCKLIRSDLLKCVGIVQRLDRKYNEPNRYRIDMKPFHMDPMLGRPNSPSLSALCLARSSNVSVSMLSLASCAGAVKNEGRTSNELNAIFVDLNSKCIKLRRELEATTAHAQRITNCSLRQDRVQHRMLMGPQSSKTLICKH
;
A
#
# COMPACT_ATOMS: atom_id res chain seq x y z
N MET A 1 26.35 -4.78 -66.98
CA MET A 1 26.80 -4.03 -65.79
C MET A 1 25.69 -3.85 -64.75
N MET A 2 24.42 -3.67 -65.13
CA MET A 2 23.27 -3.59 -64.19
C MET A 2 23.03 -4.88 -63.38
N ILE A 3 23.14 -6.05 -64.00
CA ILE A 3 22.89 -7.34 -63.31
C ILE A 3 23.86 -7.55 -62.13
N GLN A 4 25.12 -7.10 -62.27
CA GLN A 4 26.12 -7.21 -61.21
C GLN A 4 25.86 -6.25 -60.02
N SER A 5 25.20 -5.11 -60.24
CA SER A 5 24.85 -4.20 -59.14
C SER A 5 23.62 -4.69 -58.36
N GLU A 6 22.65 -5.29 -59.05
CA GLU A 6 21.48 -5.90 -58.42
C GLU A 6 21.87 -7.09 -57.55
N ASP A 7 22.78 -7.96 -58.03
CA ASP A 7 23.31 -9.08 -57.24
C ASP A 7 24.02 -8.58 -55.95
N GLN A 8 24.78 -7.49 -56.03
CA GLN A 8 25.43 -6.88 -54.86
C GLN A 8 24.45 -6.24 -53.86
N GLU A 9 23.29 -5.78 -54.33
CA GLU A 9 22.24 -5.26 -53.45
C GLU A 9 21.48 -6.39 -52.75
N ILE A 10 21.24 -7.49 -53.46
CA ILE A 10 20.65 -8.71 -52.89
C ILE A 10 21.55 -9.30 -51.80
N ASP A 11 22.86 -9.39 -52.04
CA ASP A 11 23.83 -9.87 -51.05
C ASP A 11 23.84 -8.99 -49.78
N ARG A 12 23.79 -7.67 -49.94
CA ARG A 12 23.70 -6.73 -48.81
C ARG A 12 22.38 -6.88 -48.04
N ALA A 13 21.27 -7.07 -48.74
CA ALA A 13 19.98 -7.34 -48.11
C ALA A 13 19.99 -8.67 -47.33
N LEU A 14 20.65 -9.70 -47.86
CA LEU A 14 20.81 -10.99 -47.19
C LEU A 14 21.63 -10.88 -45.90
N GLU A 15 22.71 -10.11 -45.90
CA GLU A 15 23.50 -9.86 -44.68
C GLU A 15 22.70 -9.10 -43.62
N LEU A 16 21.91 -8.10 -44.02
CA LEU A 16 20.99 -7.41 -43.10
C LEU A 16 19.94 -8.36 -42.52
N CYS A 17 19.36 -9.23 -43.34
CA CYS A 17 18.41 -10.25 -42.88
C CYS A 17 19.05 -11.23 -41.87
N LYS A 18 20.31 -11.64 -42.08
CA LYS A 18 21.05 -12.48 -41.13
C LYS A 18 21.30 -11.75 -39.81
N LEU A 19 21.65 -10.46 -39.85
CA LEU A 19 21.84 -9.65 -38.66
C LEU A 19 20.54 -9.51 -37.85
N ILE A 20 19.44 -9.13 -38.52
CA ILE A 20 18.12 -9.01 -37.90
C ILE A 20 17.71 -10.34 -37.25
N ARG A 21 17.91 -11.47 -37.94
CA ARG A 21 17.63 -12.80 -37.39
C ARG A 21 18.43 -13.08 -36.12
N SER A 22 19.72 -12.73 -36.11
CA SER A 22 20.60 -12.91 -34.94
C SER A 22 20.11 -12.10 -33.74
N ASP A 23 19.72 -10.84 -33.96
CA ASP A 23 19.25 -9.97 -32.89
C ASP A 23 17.89 -10.39 -32.36
N LEU A 24 16.97 -10.81 -33.23
CA LEU A 24 15.69 -11.39 -32.81
C LEU A 24 15.89 -12.64 -31.95
N LEU A 25 16.84 -13.52 -32.29
CA LEU A 25 17.17 -14.70 -31.47
C LEU A 25 17.70 -14.29 -30.08
N LYS A 26 18.53 -13.25 -30.00
CA LYS A 26 18.99 -12.72 -28.70
C LYS A 26 17.83 -12.15 -27.88
N CYS A 27 16.93 -11.39 -28.50
CA CYS A 27 15.74 -10.84 -27.85
C CYS A 27 14.86 -11.96 -27.30
N VAL A 28 14.58 -12.99 -28.09
CA VAL A 28 13.82 -14.17 -27.64
C VAL A 28 14.52 -14.86 -26.47
N GLY A 29 15.84 -15.02 -26.52
CA GLY A 29 16.62 -15.56 -25.41
C GLY A 29 16.51 -14.74 -24.12
N ILE A 30 16.50 -13.41 -24.22
CA ILE A 30 16.26 -12.53 -23.07
C ILE A 30 14.86 -12.76 -22.50
N VAL A 31 13.83 -12.74 -23.35
CA VAL A 31 12.44 -12.95 -22.93
C VAL A 31 12.26 -14.30 -22.26
N GLN A 32 12.81 -15.38 -22.82
CA GLN A 32 12.75 -16.72 -22.22
C GLN A 32 13.48 -16.81 -20.87
N ARG A 33 14.57 -16.06 -20.67
CA ARG A 33 15.24 -15.99 -19.36
C ARG A 33 14.41 -15.24 -18.35
N LEU A 34 13.76 -14.14 -18.75
CA LEU A 34 12.86 -13.39 -17.88
C LEU A 34 11.63 -14.22 -17.52
N ASP A 35 11.04 -14.91 -18.50
CA ASP A 35 9.92 -15.83 -18.30
C ASP A 35 10.27 -16.90 -17.26
N ARG A 36 11.41 -17.59 -17.42
CA ARG A 36 11.89 -18.54 -16.40
C ARG A 36 12.10 -17.89 -15.03
N LYS A 37 12.75 -16.72 -15.00
CA LYS A 37 13.08 -16.03 -13.73
C LYS A 37 11.83 -15.55 -12.99
N TYR A 38 10.82 -15.06 -13.69
CA TYR A 38 9.68 -14.37 -13.05
C TYR A 38 8.40 -15.20 -13.02
N ASN A 39 8.27 -16.20 -13.87
CA ASN A 39 7.09 -17.08 -13.95
C ASN A 39 7.34 -18.49 -13.38
N GLU A 40 8.45 -18.71 -12.67
CA GLU A 40 8.70 -19.95 -11.93
C GLU A 40 7.57 -20.24 -10.93
N PRO A 41 6.85 -21.37 -11.06
CA PRO A 41 5.77 -21.71 -10.16
C PRO A 41 6.33 -21.88 -8.74
N ASN A 42 5.78 -21.11 -7.79
CA ASN A 42 6.15 -21.03 -6.37
C ASN A 42 7.22 -20.00 -5.95
N ARG A 43 7.69 -19.10 -6.82
CA ARG A 43 8.66 -18.06 -6.39
C ARG A 43 8.12 -17.09 -5.34
N TYR A 44 6.80 -16.88 -5.34
CA TYR A 44 6.06 -16.11 -4.32
C TYR A 44 5.15 -17.02 -3.50
N ARG A 45 5.60 -18.23 -3.15
CA ARG A 45 4.92 -19.01 -2.11
C ARG A 45 5.20 -18.30 -0.79
N ILE A 46 4.42 -17.26 -0.53
CA ILE A 46 4.33 -16.65 0.79
C ILE A 46 3.73 -17.76 1.65
N ASP A 47 4.57 -18.43 2.41
CA ASP A 47 4.13 -19.32 3.48
C ASP A 47 3.53 -18.41 4.57
N MET A 48 2.32 -17.93 4.30
CA MET A 48 1.49 -17.32 5.31
C MET A 48 1.20 -18.46 6.29
N LYS A 49 1.98 -18.53 7.38
CA LYS A 49 1.59 -19.31 8.55
C LYS A 49 0.11 -18.98 8.79
N PRO A 50 -0.79 -19.98 8.78
CA PRO A 50 -2.20 -19.72 9.05
C PRO A 50 -2.25 -18.90 10.32
N PHE A 51 -2.91 -17.73 10.27
CA PHE A 51 -3.23 -17.00 11.48
C PHE A 51 -3.81 -18.02 12.45
N HIS A 52 -3.19 -18.16 13.63
CA HIS A 52 -3.79 -18.96 14.69
C HIS A 52 -5.19 -18.39 14.88
N MET A 53 -6.19 -19.16 14.47
CA MET A 53 -7.56 -18.92 14.84
C MET A 53 -7.57 -19.08 16.35
N ASP A 54 -7.52 -17.95 17.05
CA ASP A 54 -7.71 -17.91 18.50
C ASP A 54 -9.02 -18.65 18.78
N PRO A 55 -9.04 -19.61 19.73
CA PRO A 55 -10.21 -20.44 19.93
C PRO A 55 -11.38 -19.54 20.32
N MET A 56 -12.46 -19.64 19.53
CA MET A 56 -13.77 -19.09 19.82
C MET A 56 -14.20 -19.52 21.23
N LEU A 57 -13.91 -18.68 22.22
CA LEU A 57 -14.39 -18.84 23.58
C LEU A 57 -15.90 -18.56 23.58
N GLY A 58 -16.63 -19.67 23.59
CA GLY A 58 -17.84 -19.86 24.39
C GLY A 58 -18.80 -18.68 24.49
N ARG A 59 -19.85 -18.73 23.68
CA ARG A 59 -21.17 -18.14 23.99
C ARG A 59 -21.57 -18.55 25.42
N PRO A 60 -22.01 -17.60 26.26
CA PRO A 60 -23.42 -17.64 26.66
C PRO A 60 -24.08 -16.25 26.73
N ASN A 61 -25.20 -16.14 26.02
CA ASN A 61 -26.47 -15.48 26.37
C ASN A 61 -26.51 -14.03 26.93
N SER A 62 -27.22 -13.19 26.15
CA SER A 62 -28.02 -12.00 26.50
C SER A 62 -27.40 -10.60 26.23
N PRO A 63 -28.21 -9.54 25.99
CA PRO A 63 -28.31 -8.91 24.67
C PRO A 63 -27.99 -7.39 24.70
N SER A 64 -27.99 -6.77 23.51
CA SER A 64 -28.11 -5.31 23.28
C SER A 64 -26.88 -4.44 23.58
N LEU A 65 -25.97 -4.31 22.59
CA LEU A 65 -25.26 -3.05 22.29
C LEU A 65 -24.95 -2.91 20.78
N SER A 66 -25.79 -3.44 19.90
CA SER A 66 -25.61 -3.35 18.44
C SER A 66 -26.04 -2.01 17.82
N ALA A 67 -26.15 -0.94 18.60
CA ALA A 67 -26.69 0.35 18.14
C ALA A 67 -25.68 1.50 18.08
N LEU A 68 -24.41 1.33 18.51
CA LEU A 68 -23.49 2.48 18.65
C LEU A 68 -22.31 2.54 17.67
N CYS A 69 -22.14 1.57 16.78
CA CYS A 69 -21.04 1.62 15.78
C CYS A 69 -21.49 1.94 14.34
N LEU A 70 -22.79 2.17 14.11
CA LEU A 70 -23.34 2.44 12.77
C LEU A 70 -23.45 3.94 12.41
N ALA A 71 -23.05 4.86 13.29
CA ALA A 71 -23.27 6.30 13.10
C ALA A 71 -22.02 7.12 12.70
N ARG A 72 -20.93 6.47 12.25
CA ARG A 72 -19.77 7.23 11.75
C ARG A 72 -19.18 6.64 10.47
N SER A 73 -20.06 6.41 9.51
CA SER A 73 -19.69 6.25 8.10
C SER A 73 -19.67 7.62 7.42
N SER A 74 -18.55 7.98 6.79
CA SER A 74 -18.58 8.53 5.43
C SER A 74 -17.19 8.48 4.81
N ASN A 75 -17.09 7.67 3.75
CA ASN A 75 -16.11 7.73 2.65
C ASN A 75 -14.96 6.72 2.62
N VAL A 76 -15.07 5.57 3.28
CA VAL A 76 -14.26 4.40 2.90
C VAL A 76 -15.14 3.44 2.11
N SER A 77 -15.25 3.67 0.80
CA SER A 77 -15.68 2.64 -0.12
C SER A 77 -14.58 1.57 -0.15
N VAL A 78 -14.64 0.64 0.81
CA VAL A 78 -13.94 -0.64 0.69
C VAL A 78 -14.65 -1.36 -0.44
N SER A 79 -14.18 -1.17 -1.67
CA SER A 79 -14.56 -2.07 -2.75
C SER A 79 -13.99 -3.44 -2.38
N MET A 80 -14.85 -4.26 -1.76
CA MET A 80 -14.75 -5.71 -1.68
C MET A 80 -14.66 -6.25 -3.12
N LEU A 81 -13.50 -6.10 -3.75
CA LEU A 81 -13.25 -6.65 -5.07
C LEU A 81 -12.76 -8.08 -4.89
N SER A 82 -13.71 -8.98 -5.10
CA SER A 82 -13.53 -10.39 -5.48
C SER A 82 -13.02 -11.36 -4.40
N LEU A 83 -13.72 -11.43 -3.28
CA LEU A 83 -13.79 -12.66 -2.48
C LEU A 83 -15.18 -13.33 -2.57
N ALA A 84 -15.79 -13.24 -3.75
CA ALA A 84 -17.06 -13.86 -4.08
C ALA A 84 -17.02 -14.35 -5.54
N SER A 85 -16.08 -15.25 -5.85
CA SER A 85 -16.29 -16.21 -6.93
C SER A 85 -16.38 -17.58 -6.29
N CYS A 86 -17.59 -18.11 -6.35
CA CYS A 86 -18.04 -19.32 -5.72
C CYS A 86 -17.25 -20.55 -6.19
N ALA A 87 -17.25 -21.57 -5.32
CA ALA A 87 -17.09 -22.99 -5.61
C ALA A 87 -16.83 -23.37 -7.08
N GLY A 88 -15.63 -23.89 -7.34
CA GLY A 88 -15.29 -24.57 -8.60
C GLY A 88 -13.94 -24.15 -9.14
N ALA A 89 -12.98 -25.09 -9.14
CA ALA A 89 -11.68 -25.04 -9.80
C ALA A 89 -10.94 -23.68 -9.73
N VAL A 90 -10.05 -23.56 -8.74
CA VAL A 90 -9.09 -22.44 -8.60
C VAL A 90 -8.14 -22.43 -9.81
N LYS A 91 -8.58 -21.81 -10.90
CA LYS A 91 -7.68 -21.21 -11.88
C LYS A 91 -7.28 -19.86 -11.29
N ASN A 92 -6.05 -19.77 -10.83
CA ASN A 92 -5.41 -18.49 -10.52
C ASN A 92 -5.24 -17.73 -11.84
N GLU A 93 -6.30 -17.08 -12.31
CA GLU A 93 -6.19 -16.10 -13.39
C GLU A 93 -5.40 -14.92 -12.82
N GLY A 94 -4.14 -14.80 -13.26
CA GLY A 94 -3.30 -13.67 -12.90
C GLY A 94 -3.96 -12.36 -13.34
N ARG A 95 -3.79 -11.32 -12.53
CA ARG A 95 -4.31 -9.99 -12.87
C ARG A 95 -3.79 -9.53 -14.21
N THR A 96 -4.64 -8.88 -15.00
CA THR A 96 -4.21 -8.31 -16.28
C THR A 96 -3.25 -7.14 -16.04
N SER A 97 -2.40 -6.83 -17.03
CA SER A 97 -1.46 -5.70 -16.91
C SER A 97 -2.17 -4.36 -16.64
N ASN A 98 -3.38 -4.19 -17.20
CA ASN A 98 -4.21 -3.00 -16.98
C ASN A 98 -4.72 -2.91 -15.53
N GLU A 99 -5.14 -4.03 -14.93
CA GLU A 99 -5.55 -4.08 -13.53
C GLU A 99 -4.39 -3.78 -12.59
N LEU A 100 -3.21 -4.32 -12.86
CA LEU A 100 -2.01 -4.02 -12.09
C LEU A 100 -1.63 -2.55 -12.16
N ASN A 101 -1.74 -1.94 -13.35
CA ASN A 101 -1.49 -0.52 -13.53
C ASN A 101 -2.50 0.35 -12.76
N ALA A 102 -3.79 0.00 -12.80
CA ALA A 102 -4.82 0.70 -12.04
C ALA A 102 -4.58 0.63 -10.53
N ILE A 103 -4.23 -0.56 -10.01
CA ILE A 103 -3.88 -0.77 -8.60
C ILE A 103 -2.64 0.06 -8.23
N PHE A 104 -1.61 0.08 -9.09
CA PHE A 104 -0.40 0.86 -8.85
C PHE A 104 -0.68 2.36 -8.74
N VAL A 105 -1.47 2.92 -9.67
CA VAL A 105 -1.86 4.34 -9.65
C VAL A 105 -2.66 4.67 -8.39
N ASP A 106 -3.63 3.83 -8.02
CA ASP A 106 -4.43 4.00 -6.81
C ASP A 106 -3.57 3.97 -5.55
N LEU A 107 -2.70 2.96 -5.40
CA LEU A 107 -1.76 2.88 -4.28
C LEU A 107 -0.83 4.09 -4.21
N ASN A 108 -0.30 4.53 -5.36
CA ASN A 108 0.58 5.69 -5.39
C ASN A 108 -0.15 6.97 -4.92
N SER A 109 -1.39 7.16 -5.36
CA SER A 109 -2.22 8.29 -4.92
C SER A 109 -2.49 8.27 -3.42
N LYS A 110 -2.77 7.08 -2.85
CA LYS A 110 -2.98 6.87 -1.42
C LYS A 110 -1.70 7.14 -0.62
N CYS A 111 -0.55 6.67 -1.10
CA CYS A 111 0.74 6.94 -0.47
C CYS A 111 1.06 8.44 -0.43
N ILE A 112 0.80 9.17 -1.52
CA ILE A 112 0.99 10.63 -1.55
C ILE A 112 0.09 11.32 -0.53
N LYS A 113 -1.19 10.91 -0.44
CA LYS A 113 -2.14 11.45 0.53
C LYS A 113 -1.69 11.18 1.97
N LEU A 114 -1.35 9.93 2.29
CA LEU A 114 -0.90 9.53 3.63
C LEU A 114 0.37 10.29 4.04
N ARG A 115 1.31 10.49 3.12
CA ARG A 115 2.52 11.28 3.40
C ARG A 115 2.18 12.72 3.80
N ARG A 116 1.27 13.38 3.07
CA ARG A 116 0.83 14.75 3.39
C ARG A 116 0.10 14.82 4.73
N GLU A 117 -0.76 13.85 5.02
CA GLU A 117 -1.49 13.77 6.30
C GLU A 117 -0.53 13.54 7.48
N LEU A 118 0.49 12.70 7.29
CA LEU A 118 1.54 12.48 8.28
C LEU A 118 2.32 13.76 8.56
N GLU A 119 2.80 14.44 7.50
CA GLU A 119 3.52 15.72 7.63
C GLU A 119 2.68 16.77 8.37
N ALA A 120 1.38 16.89 8.04
CA ALA A 120 0.47 17.80 8.71
C ALA A 120 0.27 17.45 10.19
N THR A 121 0.15 16.15 10.50
CA THR A 121 -0.01 15.65 11.88
C THR A 121 1.25 15.89 12.69
N THR A 122 2.43 15.63 12.12
CA THR A 122 3.72 15.91 12.76
C THR A 122 3.90 17.39 13.04
N ALA A 123 3.58 18.27 12.08
CA ALA A 123 3.63 19.72 12.27
C ALA A 123 2.64 20.21 13.34
N HIS A 124 1.46 19.58 13.45
CA HIS A 124 0.50 19.88 14.51
C HIS A 124 1.00 19.43 15.88
N ALA A 125 1.54 18.21 15.99
CA ALA A 125 2.14 17.70 17.22
C ALA A 125 3.29 18.59 17.70
N GLN A 126 4.19 18.99 16.80
CA GLN A 126 5.28 19.93 17.12
C GLN A 126 4.77 21.27 17.65
N ARG A 127 3.69 21.82 17.07
CA ARG A 127 3.06 23.05 17.59
C ARG A 127 2.52 22.85 19.01
N ILE A 128 1.84 21.73 19.28
CA ILE A 128 1.35 21.41 20.63
C ILE A 128 2.52 21.31 21.62
N THR A 129 3.58 20.58 21.27
CA THR A 129 4.78 20.45 22.11
C THR A 129 5.44 21.81 22.39
N ASN A 130 5.57 22.65 21.36
CA ASN A 130 6.11 23.99 21.52
C ASN A 130 5.24 24.87 22.43
N CYS A 131 3.91 24.75 22.34
CA CYS A 131 3.00 25.43 23.25
C CYS A 131 3.12 24.90 24.69
N SER A 132 3.20 23.57 24.88
CA SER A 132 3.33 22.98 26.22
C SER A 132 4.65 23.35 26.90
N LEU A 133 5.74 23.47 26.14
CA LEU A 133 7.04 23.91 26.66
C LEU A 133 7.05 25.38 27.09
N ARG A 134 6.16 26.20 26.52
CA ARG A 134 6.02 27.63 26.81
C ARG A 134 4.93 27.94 27.83
N GLN A 135 4.16 26.94 28.27
CA GLN A 135 3.19 27.11 29.34
C GLN A 135 3.93 27.10 30.67
N ASP A 136 4.09 28.29 31.25
CA ASP A 136 4.55 28.43 32.63
C ASP A 136 3.54 27.76 33.58
N ARG A 137 4.05 27.00 34.55
CA ARG A 137 3.22 26.43 35.62
C ARG A 137 2.55 27.55 36.38
N VAL A 138 1.22 27.63 36.26
CA VAL A 138 0.46 28.66 36.93
C VAL A 138 0.32 28.26 38.41
N GLN A 139 0.94 29.06 39.29
CA GLN A 139 0.84 28.88 40.73
C GLN A 139 0.04 30.04 41.32
N HIS A 140 -1.03 29.71 42.04
CA HIS A 140 -1.84 30.69 42.75
C HIS A 140 -1.67 30.51 44.24
N ARG A 141 -1.45 31.59 44.98
CA ARG A 141 -1.53 31.60 46.43
C ARG A 141 -2.97 31.88 46.83
N MET A 142 -3.66 30.87 47.37
CA MET A 142 -5.05 31.00 47.83
C MET A 142 -5.09 31.09 49.35
N LEU A 143 -6.01 31.89 49.88
CA LEU A 143 -6.33 31.89 51.31
C LEU A 143 -7.29 30.74 51.60
N MET A 144 -7.06 30.01 52.69
CA MET A 144 -7.92 28.88 53.10
C MET A 144 -9.34 29.30 53.53
N GLY A 145 -9.57 30.58 53.74
CA GLY A 145 -10.87 31.14 54.11
C GLY A 145 -10.79 32.65 54.37
N PRO A 146 -11.93 33.35 54.44
CA PRO A 146 -11.99 34.81 54.51
C PRO A 146 -11.41 35.41 55.81
N GLN A 147 -11.32 34.62 56.88
CA GLN A 147 -10.72 35.05 58.15
C GLN A 147 -9.42 34.31 58.51
N SER A 148 -8.91 33.48 57.59
CA SER A 148 -7.70 32.66 57.83
C SER A 148 -6.46 33.38 57.31
N SER A 149 -5.41 33.47 58.13
CA SER A 149 -4.07 33.90 57.68
C SER A 149 -3.28 32.78 56.97
N LYS A 150 -3.80 31.55 56.96
CA LYS A 150 -3.15 30.41 56.32
C LYS A 150 -3.41 30.42 54.82
N THR A 151 -2.33 30.37 54.04
CA THR A 151 -2.37 30.29 52.58
C THR A 151 -1.99 28.90 52.09
N LEU A 152 -2.67 28.42 51.04
CA LEU A 152 -2.29 27.24 50.27
C LEU A 152 -1.73 27.67 48.90
N ILE A 153 -0.89 26.85 48.29
CA ILE A 153 -0.41 27.05 46.92
C ILE A 153 -1.15 26.06 46.03
N CYS A 154 -1.99 26.56 45.14
CA CYS A 154 -2.58 25.76 44.08
C CYS A 154 -1.61 25.75 42.89
N LYS A 155 -1.27 24.56 42.40
CA LYS A 155 -0.40 24.36 41.23
C LYS A 155 -1.24 23.74 40.13
N HIS A 156 -1.28 24.38 38.96
CA HIS A 156 -1.94 23.89 37.76
C HIS A 156 -0.91 23.46 36.70
#